data_AF-T1D2F0-F1
#
_entry.id   AF-T1D2F0-F1
#
_cell.length_a   1.000
_cell.length_b   1.000
_cell.length_c   1.000
_cell.angle_alpha   90.00
_cell.angle_beta   90.00
_cell.angle_gamma   90.00
#
_symmetry.space_group_name_H-M   'P 1'
#
loop_
_entity.id
_entity.type
_entity.pdbx_description
1 polymer ?
#
loop_
_entity_poly.entity_id
_entity_poly.type
_entity_poly.pdbx_seq_one_letter_code
_entity_poly.pdbx_strand_id
1 'polypeptide(L)'
;MPRWGKPYRDRRNWKEYNEELVIRGKFFFDLDFADQWDSELNAMNKGKRGSPYLFPESFMQFMMIWHQYLDYRGLEGMTRSLVNLGIIPYYGDYTTIWYRIHHMMPDLDISGMQYAELGTDGTGLKTNNAGSYRITKYGDPDARRESILSLS
;
A
#
# COMPACT_ATOMS: atom_id res chain seq x y z
N MET A 1 -15.61 35.05 9.49
CA MET A 1 -16.43 35.05 8.26
C MET A 1 -17.36 33.83 8.31
N PRO A 2 -18.68 33.98 8.11
CA PRO A 2 -19.61 32.85 8.11
C PRO A 2 -19.41 32.00 6.85
N ARG A 3 -19.26 30.67 7.00
CA ARG A 3 -19.20 29.74 5.86
C ARG A 3 -20.59 29.65 5.21
N TRP A 4 -20.70 29.98 3.92
CA TRP A 4 -21.92 29.77 3.13
C TRP A 4 -22.10 28.27 2.79
N GLY A 5 -23.26 27.70 3.13
CA GLY A 5 -23.65 26.31 2.84
C GLY A 5 -24.59 25.73 3.90
N LYS A 6 -25.46 24.77 3.51
CA LYS A 6 -26.30 24.04 4.49
C LYS A 6 -25.40 23.36 5.52
N PRO A 7 -25.74 23.34 6.82
CA PRO A 7 -24.93 22.66 7.82
C PRO A 7 -24.82 21.17 7.45
N TYR A 8 -23.59 20.68 7.31
CA TYR A 8 -23.33 19.27 7.08
C TYR A 8 -23.90 18.47 8.25
N ARG A 9 -24.92 17.65 7.98
CA ARG A 9 -25.43 16.69 8.95
C ARG A 9 -24.75 15.37 8.68
N ASP A 10 -23.83 15.02 9.55
CA ASP A 10 -23.23 13.70 9.52
C ASP A 10 -24.29 12.64 9.85
N ARG A 11 -24.49 11.70 8.93
CA ARG A 11 -25.42 10.58 9.09
C ARG A 11 -24.70 9.27 9.38
N ARG A 12 -23.38 9.30 9.55
CA ARG A 12 -22.57 8.11 9.80
C ARG A 12 -22.81 7.61 11.22
N ASN A 13 -22.90 6.29 11.35
CA ASN A 13 -22.78 5.65 12.64
C ASN A 13 -21.31 5.62 13.03
N TRP A 14 -20.88 6.62 13.79
CA TRP A 14 -19.51 6.76 14.23
C TRP A 14 -19.00 5.56 15.04
N LYS A 15 -19.88 4.84 15.74
CA LYS A 15 -19.49 3.67 16.51
C LYS A 15 -19.06 2.52 15.59
N GLU A 16 -19.84 2.25 14.54
CA GLU A 16 -19.52 1.22 13.55
C GLU A 16 -18.30 1.61 12.73
N TYR A 17 -18.25 2.84 12.22
CA TYR A 17 -17.10 3.34 11.45
C TYR A 17 -15.79 3.27 12.25
N ASN A 18 -15.81 3.61 13.54
CA ASN A 18 -14.63 3.52 14.38
C ASN A 18 -14.18 2.06 14.58
N GLU A 19 -15.12 1.13 14.73
CA GLU A 19 -14.79 -0.29 14.84
C GLU A 19 -14.18 -0.83 13.54
N GLU A 20 -14.71 -0.43 12.39
CA GLU A 20 -14.15 -0.75 11.07
C GLU A 20 -12.71 -0.24 10.93
N LEU A 21 -12.41 0.98 11.40
CA LEU A 21 -11.05 1.53 11.41
C LEU A 21 -10.09 0.71 12.29
N VAL A 22 -10.57 0.23 13.44
CA VAL A 22 -9.78 -0.63 14.34
C VAL A 22 -9.50 -1.99 13.69
N ILE A 23 -10.52 -2.60 13.08
CA ILE A 23 -10.39 -3.89 12.36
C ILE A 23 -9.41 -3.75 11.19
N ARG A 24 -9.50 -2.66 10.42
CA ARG A 24 -8.56 -2.37 9.34
C ARG A 24 -7.12 -2.30 9.83
N GLY A 25 -6.90 -1.68 11.00
CA GLY A 25 -5.57 -1.62 11.62
C GLY A 25 -5.01 -3.01 11.93
N LYS A 26 -5.82 -3.93 12.46
CA LYS A 26 -5.40 -5.30 12.77
C LYS A 26 -4.96 -6.06 11.53
N PHE A 27 -5.67 -5.91 10.42
CA PHE A 27 -5.35 -6.58 9.15
C PHE A 27 -3.95 -6.23 8.62
N PHE A 28 -3.49 -4.98 8.77
CA PHE A 28 -2.13 -4.57 8.36
C PHE A 28 -1.01 -5.22 9.18
N PHE A 29 -1.32 -5.77 10.34
CA PHE A 29 -0.37 -6.39 11.26
C PHE A 29 -0.71 -7.87 11.52
N ASP A 30 -1.51 -8.47 10.63
CA ASP A 30 -1.68 -9.91 10.60
C ASP A 30 -0.39 -10.55 10.07
N LEU A 31 0.37 -11.16 10.98
CA LEU A 31 1.67 -11.78 10.73
C LEU A 31 1.60 -13.30 10.76
N ASP A 32 0.40 -13.89 10.63
CA ASP A 32 0.19 -15.35 10.68
C ASP A 32 1.03 -16.11 9.63
N PHE A 33 1.42 -15.43 8.53
CA PHE A 33 2.34 -15.98 7.52
C PHE A 33 3.72 -16.37 8.10
N ALA A 34 4.16 -15.74 9.18
CA ALA A 34 5.44 -16.00 9.81
C ALA A 34 5.46 -17.39 10.45
N ASP A 35 4.39 -17.75 11.16
CA ASP A 35 4.24 -19.06 11.79
C ASP A 35 4.05 -20.18 10.76
N GLN A 36 3.42 -19.86 9.62
CA GLN A 36 3.12 -20.82 8.56
C GLN A 36 4.23 -20.93 7.50
N TRP A 37 5.28 -20.12 7.60
CA TRP A 37 6.29 -19.89 6.56
C TRP A 37 6.79 -21.17 5.89
N ASP A 38 7.31 -22.11 6.67
CA ASP A 38 7.89 -23.35 6.15
C ASP A 38 6.82 -24.30 5.61
N SER A 39 5.67 -24.37 6.27
CA SER A 39 4.58 -25.26 5.87
C SER A 39 4.00 -24.86 4.52
N GLU A 40 3.82 -23.55 4.30
CA GLU A 40 3.31 -22.99 3.06
C GLU A 40 4.33 -23.12 1.94
N LEU A 41 5.60 -22.79 2.19
CA LEU A 41 6.66 -22.98 1.20
C LEU A 41 6.79 -24.43 0.74
N ASN A 42 6.70 -25.38 1.67
CA ASN A 42 6.74 -26.80 1.36
C ASN A 42 5.55 -27.22 0.50
N ALA A 43 4.35 -26.68 0.79
CA ALA A 43 3.16 -26.93 -0.01
C ALA A 43 3.29 -26.34 -1.42
N MET A 44 3.72 -25.08 -1.54
CA MET A 44 3.92 -24.38 -2.83
C MET A 44 4.98 -25.05 -3.72
N ASN A 45 6.00 -25.63 -3.11
CA ASN A 45 7.09 -26.29 -3.83
C ASN A 45 6.84 -27.78 -4.08
N LYS A 46 5.75 -28.35 -3.55
CA LYS A 46 5.44 -29.77 -3.70
C LYS A 46 5.19 -30.12 -5.17
N GLY A 47 6.08 -30.94 -5.74
CA GLY A 47 5.98 -31.39 -7.13
C GLY A 47 6.32 -30.31 -8.17
N LYS A 48 6.83 -29.14 -7.75
CA LYS A 48 7.24 -28.06 -8.66
C LYS A 48 8.47 -28.49 -9.46
N ARG A 49 8.42 -28.32 -10.78
CA ARG A 49 9.57 -28.50 -11.68
C ARG A 49 10.17 -27.13 -12.00
N GLY A 50 11.48 -26.96 -11.77
CA GLY A 50 12.19 -25.69 -11.92
C GLY A 50 12.67 -25.10 -10.58
N SER A 51 13.03 -23.82 -10.58
CA SER A 51 13.49 -23.13 -9.36
C SER A 51 12.38 -23.09 -8.30
N PRO A 52 12.66 -23.49 -7.04
CA PRO A 52 11.68 -23.42 -5.97
C PRO A 52 11.34 -21.97 -5.61
N TYR A 53 10.16 -21.79 -5.04
CA TYR A 53 9.76 -20.56 -4.37
C TYR A 53 10.51 -20.41 -3.05
N LEU A 54 10.97 -19.19 -2.78
CA LEU A 54 11.67 -18.81 -1.55
C LEU A 54 10.78 -18.02 -0.57
N PHE A 55 9.64 -17.53 -1.03
CA PHE A 55 8.73 -16.74 -0.20
C PHE A 55 7.33 -17.35 -0.24
N PRO A 56 6.66 -17.50 0.91
CA PRO A 56 5.26 -17.91 0.97
C PRO A 56 4.37 -16.95 0.17
N GLU A 57 3.23 -17.42 -0.32
CA GLU A 57 2.24 -16.62 -1.04
C GLU A 57 1.56 -15.61 -0.12
N SER A 58 1.20 -16.03 1.10
CA SER A 58 0.65 -15.17 2.15
C SER A 58 1.55 -13.96 2.47
N PHE A 59 2.86 -14.20 2.58
CA PHE A 59 3.85 -13.12 2.73
C PHE A 59 3.87 -12.17 1.53
N MET A 60 3.76 -12.71 0.31
CA MET A 60 3.70 -11.88 -0.89
C MET A 60 2.41 -11.05 -0.97
N GLN A 61 1.28 -11.58 -0.49
CA GLN A 61 0.01 -10.84 -0.35
C GLN A 61 0.15 -9.71 0.68
N PHE A 62 0.78 -9.98 1.82
CA PHE A 62 1.12 -8.95 2.81
C PHE A 62 2.00 -7.84 2.19
N MET A 63 3.03 -8.20 1.42
CA MET A 63 3.85 -7.22 0.68
C MET A 63 3.03 -6.41 -0.33
N MET A 64 2.07 -7.03 -1.03
CA MET A 64 1.18 -6.36 -1.98
C MET A 64 0.30 -5.30 -1.31
N ILE A 65 -0.22 -5.59 -0.11
CA ILE A 65 -1.00 -4.63 0.68
C ILE A 65 -0.13 -3.41 1.03
N TRP A 66 1.09 -3.64 1.52
CA TRP A 66 2.02 -2.56 1.85
C TRP A 66 2.54 -1.80 0.61
N HIS A 67 2.55 -2.42 -0.56
CA HIS A 67 2.94 -1.76 -1.81
C HIS A 67 2.04 -0.56 -2.16
N GLN A 68 0.81 -0.51 -1.64
CA GLN A 68 -0.07 0.65 -1.80
C GLN A 68 0.50 1.91 -1.15
N TYR A 69 1.38 1.76 -0.16
CA TYR A 69 1.98 2.84 0.61
C TYR A 69 3.49 3.01 0.38
N LEU A 70 4.18 1.92 0.02
CA LEU A 70 5.63 1.87 -0.14
C LEU A 70 6.04 1.48 -1.57
N ASP A 71 7.11 2.09 -2.06
CA ASP A 71 7.75 1.61 -3.28
C ASP A 71 8.47 0.27 -3.03
N TYR A 72 8.88 -0.42 -4.10
CA TYR A 72 9.53 -1.73 -3.96
C TYR A 72 10.81 -1.71 -3.12
N ARG A 73 11.54 -0.59 -3.11
CA ARG A 73 12.72 -0.41 -2.25
C ARG A 73 12.33 -0.20 -0.79
N GLY A 74 11.26 0.54 -0.53
CA GLY A 74 10.65 0.64 0.80
C GLY A 74 10.20 -0.71 1.34
N LEU A 75 9.58 -1.56 0.51
CA LEU A 75 9.23 -2.93 0.87
C LEU A 75 10.47 -3.77 1.21
N GLU A 76 11.55 -3.65 0.45
CA GLU A 76 12.81 -4.32 0.79
C GLU A 76 13.35 -3.82 2.14
N GLY A 77 13.33 -2.51 2.41
CA GLY A 77 13.71 -1.96 3.72
C GLY A 77 12.84 -2.50 4.86
N MET A 78 11.54 -2.65 4.63
CA MET A 78 10.60 -3.24 5.57
C MET A 78 10.92 -4.71 5.85
N THR A 79 11.15 -5.52 4.82
CA THR A 79 11.51 -6.94 4.98
C THR A 79 12.84 -7.14 5.69
N ARG A 80 13.86 -6.31 5.40
CA ARG A 80 15.11 -6.28 6.18
C ARG A 80 14.86 -6.01 7.66
N SER A 81 13.95 -5.09 7.96
CA SER A 81 13.57 -4.78 9.34
C SER A 81 12.86 -5.95 10.03
N LEU A 82 11.96 -6.64 9.32
CA LEU A 82 11.28 -7.85 9.82
C LEU A 82 12.26 -9.00 10.11
N VAL A 83 13.29 -9.18 9.27
CA VAL A 83 14.38 -10.14 9.54
C VAL A 83 15.14 -9.76 10.80
N ASN A 84 15.50 -8.49 10.96
CA ASN A 84 16.23 -8.01 12.13
C ASN A 84 15.42 -8.18 13.43
N LEU A 85 14.09 -8.12 13.34
CA LEU A 85 13.17 -8.40 14.45
C LEU A 85 12.95 -9.90 14.71
N GLY A 86 13.46 -10.78 13.84
CA GLY A 86 13.28 -12.23 13.94
C GLY A 86 11.88 -12.71 13.58
N ILE A 87 11.07 -11.89 12.91
CA ILE A 87 9.71 -12.26 12.49
C ILE A 87 9.75 -13.16 11.26
N ILE A 88 10.64 -12.85 10.31
CA ILE A 88 10.83 -13.66 9.10
C ILE A 88 12.28 -14.15 9.01
N PRO A 89 12.53 -15.33 8.41
CA PRO A 89 13.85 -15.93 8.42
C PRO A 89 14.86 -15.22 7.49
N TYR A 90 14.40 -14.64 6.38
CA TYR A 90 15.23 -13.93 5.41
C TYR A 90 14.41 -12.94 4.56
N TYR A 91 15.10 -12.02 3.90
CA TYR A 91 14.50 -11.01 3.02
C TYR A 91 14.83 -11.27 1.55
N GLY A 92 14.00 -10.76 0.65
CA GLY A 92 14.22 -10.78 -0.79
C GLY A 92 14.59 -9.40 -1.33
N ASP A 93 15.33 -9.35 -2.43
CA ASP A 93 15.60 -8.10 -3.14
C ASP A 93 14.31 -7.51 -3.72
N TYR A 94 14.24 -6.19 -3.87
CA TYR A 94 13.07 -5.50 -4.43
C TYR A 94 12.64 -6.06 -5.79
N THR A 95 13.59 -6.55 -6.60
CA THR A 95 13.30 -7.20 -7.89
C THR A 95 12.49 -8.48 -7.71
N THR A 96 12.81 -9.30 -6.70
CA THR A 96 12.10 -10.54 -6.39
C THR A 96 10.66 -10.25 -5.97
N ILE A 97 10.48 -9.22 -5.15
CA ILE A 97 9.17 -8.76 -4.71
C ILE A 97 8.35 -8.29 -5.93
N TRP A 98 8.96 -7.48 -6.80
CA TRP A 98 8.33 -6.98 -8.03
C TRP A 98 7.86 -8.11 -8.95
N TYR A 99 8.75 -9.07 -9.27
CA TYR A 99 8.39 -10.20 -10.13
C TYR A 99 7.22 -11.01 -9.55
N ARG A 100 7.21 -11.26 -8.25
CA ARG A 100 6.16 -12.04 -7.59
C ARG A 100 4.82 -11.29 -7.57
N ILE A 101 4.81 -10.02 -7.17
CA ILE A 101 3.58 -9.21 -7.09
C ILE A 101 2.98 -9.02 -8.50
N HIS A 102 3.81 -8.77 -9.52
CA HIS A 102 3.32 -8.52 -10.87
C HIS A 102 2.70 -9.76 -11.55
N HIS A 103 3.09 -10.96 -11.14
CA HIS A 103 2.52 -12.23 -11.64
C HIS A 103 1.36 -12.74 -10.77
N MET A 104 1.08 -12.09 -9.65
CA MET A 104 -0.03 -12.44 -8.77
C MET A 104 -1.29 -11.77 -9.31
N MET A 105 -2.22 -12.56 -9.86
CA MET A 105 -3.60 -12.11 -10.07
C MET A 105 -4.30 -12.17 -8.72
N PRO A 106 -4.74 -11.04 -8.14
CA PRO A 106 -5.34 -11.06 -6.82
C PRO A 106 -6.75 -11.64 -6.88
N ASP A 107 -6.94 -12.87 -6.39
CA ASP A 107 -8.21 -13.28 -5.77
C ASP A 107 -8.11 -12.89 -4.29
N LEU A 108 -8.24 -11.58 -4.01
CA LEU A 108 -8.49 -11.16 -2.65
C LEU A 108 -9.92 -11.60 -2.32
N ASP A 109 -10.09 -12.53 -1.39
CA ASP A 109 -11.40 -12.81 -0.82
C ASP A 109 -11.77 -11.64 0.12
N ILE A 110 -12.30 -10.58 -0.49
CA ILE A 110 -12.78 -9.37 0.19
C ILE A 110 -14.16 -9.65 0.83
N SER A 111 -14.67 -10.89 0.85
CA SER A 111 -16.01 -11.18 1.39
C SER A 111 -16.18 -10.85 2.88
N GLY A 112 -15.08 -10.78 3.64
CA GLY A 112 -15.05 -10.27 5.03
C GLY A 112 -14.79 -8.75 5.15
N MET A 113 -14.48 -8.07 4.04
CA MET A 113 -14.22 -6.64 3.94
C MET A 113 -15.33 -5.99 3.12
N GLN A 114 -16.54 -5.92 3.70
CA GLN A 114 -17.51 -4.94 3.23
C GLN A 114 -16.80 -3.58 3.21
N TYR A 115 -16.70 -2.97 2.03
CA TYR A 115 -16.07 -1.66 1.76
C TYR A 115 -14.53 -1.63 1.59
N ALA A 116 -14.01 -2.41 0.64
CA ALA A 116 -12.90 -1.95 -0.23
C ALA A 116 -13.37 -0.95 -1.32
N GLU A 117 -14.53 -0.32 -1.11
CA GLU A 117 -15.17 0.65 -2.00
C GLU A 117 -15.00 2.07 -1.41
N LEU A 118 -13.78 2.42 -0.98
CA LEU A 118 -13.47 3.77 -0.53
C LEU A 118 -11.96 4.04 -0.67
N GLY A 119 -11.57 4.55 -1.83
CA GLY A 119 -10.34 5.35 -1.92
C GLY A 119 -9.10 4.73 -2.57
N THR A 120 -9.24 3.84 -3.55
CA THR A 120 -8.27 3.82 -4.67
C THR A 120 -8.82 4.66 -5.83
N ASP A 121 -9.30 5.88 -5.52
CA ASP A 121 -9.47 6.90 -6.55
C ASP A 121 -8.08 7.48 -6.84
N GLY A 122 -7.42 6.93 -7.85
CA GLY A 122 -6.43 7.62 -8.68
C GLY A 122 -5.12 8.13 -8.05
N THR A 123 -4.87 7.93 -6.76
CA THR A 123 -3.68 8.52 -6.11
C THR A 123 -2.70 7.43 -5.71
N GLY A 124 -1.98 6.90 -6.69
CA GLY A 124 -0.66 6.34 -6.40
C GLY A 124 0.14 7.40 -5.64
N LEU A 125 0.52 7.09 -4.41
CA LEU A 125 1.29 8.02 -3.56
C LEU A 125 2.69 8.12 -4.16
N LYS A 126 2.90 9.07 -5.07
CA LYS A 126 4.19 9.29 -5.71
C LYS A 126 5.17 9.86 -4.68
N THR A 127 5.99 9.01 -4.09
CA THR A 127 7.20 9.40 -3.33
C THR A 127 8.35 9.78 -4.27
N ASN A 128 8.11 10.66 -5.24
CA ASN A 128 9.19 11.30 -6.01
C ASN A 128 9.27 12.77 -5.60
N ASN A 129 10.23 13.10 -4.73
CA ASN A 129 10.52 14.45 -4.25
C ASN A 129 11.16 15.38 -5.32
N ALA A 130 10.88 15.15 -6.61
CA ALA A 130 11.54 15.86 -7.71
C ALA A 130 10.74 17.09 -8.20
N GLY A 131 9.42 17.11 -8.03
CA GLY A 131 8.56 18.20 -8.50
C GLY A 131 8.48 19.39 -7.53
N SER A 132 8.51 19.11 -6.23
CA SER A 132 8.31 20.11 -5.17
C SER A 132 9.37 21.21 -5.22
N TYR A 133 10.66 20.84 -5.37
CA TYR A 133 11.77 21.80 -5.40
C TYR A 133 11.68 22.83 -6.54
N ARG A 134 11.14 22.43 -7.70
CA ARG A 134 11.00 23.34 -8.86
C ARG A 134 9.96 24.43 -8.60
N ILE A 135 8.86 24.08 -7.94
CA ILE A 135 7.79 24.99 -7.57
C ILE A 135 8.24 25.92 -6.43
N THR A 136 8.97 25.38 -5.44
CA THR A 136 9.50 26.20 -4.33
C THR A 136 10.56 27.20 -4.78
N LYS A 137 11.38 26.86 -5.79
CA LYS A 137 12.50 27.69 -6.26
C LYS A 137 12.13 28.66 -7.39
N TYR A 138 11.22 28.28 -8.29
CA TYR A 138 10.90 29.06 -9.50
C TYR A 138 9.45 29.56 -9.57
N GLY A 139 8.61 29.18 -8.60
CA GLY A 139 7.18 29.51 -8.60
C GLY A 139 6.38 28.70 -9.63
N ASP A 140 5.07 28.66 -9.43
CA ASP A 140 4.14 28.00 -10.34
C ASP A 140 4.13 28.74 -11.71
N PRO A 141 4.46 28.07 -12.84
CA PRO A 141 4.44 28.70 -14.15
C PRO A 141 3.05 29.19 -14.58
N ASP A 142 1.97 28.60 -14.05
CA ASP A 142 0.60 28.98 -14.41
C ASP A 142 0.13 30.26 -13.72
N ALA A 143 0.69 30.60 -12.55
CA ALA A 143 0.41 31.86 -11.87
C ALA A 143 0.88 33.09 -12.67
N ARG A 144 1.84 32.93 -13.60
CA ARG A 144 2.36 34.02 -14.44
C ARG A 144 1.51 34.29 -15.68
N ARG A 145 0.67 33.33 -16.10
CA ARG A 145 -0.23 33.49 -17.25
C ARG A 145 -1.48 34.30 -16.93
N GLU A 146 -2.00 34.20 -15.71
CA GLU A 146 -3.20 34.95 -15.31
C GLU A 146 -2.93 36.46 -15.17
N SER A 147 -1.71 36.87 -14.80
CA SER A 147 -1.35 38.29 -14.72
C SER A 147 -1.21 39.00 -16.07
N ILE A 148 -1.05 38.26 -17.17
CA ILE A 148 -0.87 38.84 -18.51
C ILE A 148 -2.22 39.04 -19.23
N LEU A 149 -3.22 38.23 -18.90
CA LEU A 149 -4.57 38.32 -19.49
C LEU A 149 -5.47 39.36 -18.81
N SER A 150 -5.06 39.94 -17.68
CA SER A 150 -5.80 41.00 -16.98
C SER A 150 -5.33 42.42 -17.32
N LEU A 151 -4.42 42.58 -18.31
CA LEU A 151 -3.85 43.86 -18.73
C LEU A 151 -3.98 44.13 -20.25
N SER A 152 -4.86 43.39 -20.94
CA SER A 152 -5.29 43.65 -22.33
C SER A 152 -6.79 43.86 -22.38
#